data_AF-A0A023FGC3-F1
#
_entry.id   AF-A0A023FGC3-F1
#
_cell.length_a   1.000
_cell.length_b   1.000
_cell.length_c   1.000
_cell.angle_alpha   90.00
_cell.angle_beta   90.00
_cell.angle_gamma   90.00
#
_symmetry.space_group_name_H-M   'P 1'
#
loop_
_entity.id
_entity.type
_entity.pdbx_description
1 polymer ?
#
loop_
_entity_poly.entity_id
_entity_poly.type
_entity_poly.pdbx_seq_one_letter_code
_entity_poly.pdbx_strand_id
1 'polypeptide(L)'
;RYKRFRELHDYMKLKYGRKVTLPYFPPKLLFGNKSQRLVEERRKMLEVYLIELVNTCRRDLSCPLHRSIQGLCKQHMWEFAPFFRKGCFETSKHSTG
;
A
#
# COMPACT_ATOMS: atom_id res chain seq x y z
N ARG A 1 -8.52 4.74 -3.03
CA ARG A 1 -9.30 5.04 -1.80
C ARG A 1 -8.55 4.50 -0.58
N TYR A 2 -8.59 5.18 0.59
CA TYR A 2 -7.87 4.77 1.83
C TYR A 2 -8.13 3.31 2.25
N LYS A 3 -9.36 2.81 2.11
CA LYS A 3 -9.72 1.40 2.40
C LYS A 3 -8.80 0.39 1.70
N ARG A 4 -8.45 0.64 0.44
CA ARG A 4 -7.57 -0.25 -0.35
C ARG A 4 -6.15 -0.32 0.20
N PHE A 5 -5.65 0.76 0.80
CA PHE A 5 -4.35 0.77 1.46
C PHE A 5 -4.38 -0.05 2.75
N ARG A 6 -5.50 -0.05 3.47
CA ARG A 6 -5.71 -0.91 4.64
C ARG A 6 -5.75 -2.38 4.24
N GLU A 7 -6.52 -2.71 3.20
CA GLU A 7 -6.55 -4.06 2.64
C GLU A 7 -5.15 -4.53 2.19
N LEU A 8 -4.35 -3.63 1.59
CA LEU A 8 -2.94 -3.89 1.29
C LEU A 8 -2.12 -4.17 2.56
N HIS A 9 -2.28 -3.38 3.62
CA HIS A 9 -1.59 -3.59 4.89
C HIS A 9 -1.90 -4.97 5.48
N ASP A 10 -3.18 -5.34 5.53
CA ASP A 10 -3.63 -6.61 6.07
C ASP A 10 -3.09 -7.80 5.24
N TYR A 11 -3.11 -7.66 3.91
CA TYR A 11 -2.49 -8.64 3.00
C TYR A 11 -0.98 -8.80 3.26
N MET A 12 -0.26 -7.70 3.43
CA MET A 12 1.19 -7.74 3.72
C MET A 12 1.49 -8.32 5.10
N LYS A 13 0.65 -8.02 6.11
CA LYS A 13 0.79 -8.57 7.46
C LYS A 13 0.63 -10.08 7.44
N LEU A 14 -0.33 -10.60 6.68
CA LEU A 14 -0.49 -12.04 6.49
C LEU A 14 0.71 -12.67 5.78
N LYS A 15 1.20 -12.05 4.70
CA LYS A 15 2.25 -12.61 3.83
C LYS A 15 3.66 -12.51 4.43
N TYR A 16 3.98 -11.38 5.05
CA TYR A 16 5.34 -11.05 5.52
C TYR A 16 5.44 -10.75 7.02
N GLY A 17 4.32 -10.61 7.76
CA GLY A 17 4.35 -10.15 9.14
C GLY A 17 5.05 -11.07 10.14
N ARG A 18 5.33 -12.34 9.78
CA ARG A 18 6.19 -13.25 10.55
C ARG A 18 7.68 -13.12 10.22
N LYS A 19 8.01 -12.48 9.09
CA LYS A 19 9.37 -12.39 8.53
C LYS A 19 9.98 -11.00 8.70
N VAL A 20 9.15 -9.95 8.66
CA VAL A 20 9.58 -8.56 8.77
C VAL A 20 8.60 -7.76 9.63
N THR A 21 9.11 -6.73 10.30
CA THR A 21 8.30 -5.75 11.02
C THR A 21 7.77 -4.70 10.05
N LEU A 22 6.48 -4.76 9.73
CA LEU A 22 5.85 -3.81 8.81
C LEU A 22 5.75 -2.40 9.41
N PRO A 23 5.82 -1.34 8.58
CA PRO A 23 5.61 0.03 9.04
C PRO A 23 4.20 0.22 9.60
N TYR A 24 4.06 1.19 10.49
CA TYR A 24 2.78 1.55 11.08
C TYR A 24 1.81 2.08 10.01
N PHE A 25 0.57 1.56 10.01
CA PHE A 25 -0.43 1.99 9.06
C PHE A 25 -1.07 3.33 9.47
N PRO A 26 -1.09 4.36 8.59
CA PRO A 26 -1.67 5.67 8.92
C PRO A 26 -3.12 5.57 9.42
N PRO A 27 -3.47 6.09 10.61
CA PRO A 27 -4.81 5.99 11.16
C PRO A 27 -5.79 6.90 10.42
N LYS A 28 -7.08 6.55 10.48
CA LYS A 28 -8.14 7.43 10.02
C LYS A 28 -8.57 8.30 11.20
N LEU A 29 -8.50 9.62 11.03
CA LEU A 29 -9.01 10.55 12.03
C LEU A 29 -10.54 10.40 12.17
N LEU A 30 -11.03 10.45 13.41
CA LEU A 30 -12.46 10.31 13.72
C LEU A 30 -13.29 11.51 13.23
N PHE A 31 -12.66 12.68 13.10
CA PHE A 31 -13.29 13.93 12.66
C PHE A 31 -12.53 14.57 11.50
N GLY A 32 -13.17 15.51 10.79
CA GLY A 32 -12.51 16.32 9.77
C GLY A 32 -12.18 15.61 8.45
N ASN A 33 -12.69 14.40 8.22
CA ASN A 33 -12.41 13.61 7.01
C ASN A 33 -12.76 14.27 5.66
N LYS A 34 -13.52 15.38 5.68
CA LYS A 34 -13.86 16.21 4.50
C LYS A 34 -12.97 17.44 4.33
N SER A 35 -12.10 17.76 5.30
CA SER A 35 -11.16 18.87 5.20
C SER A 35 -10.08 18.54 4.18
N GLN A 36 -9.92 19.40 3.16
CA GLN A 36 -8.90 19.24 2.12
C GLN A 36 -7.49 19.11 2.71
N ARG A 37 -7.19 19.91 3.75
CA ARG A 37 -5.91 19.85 4.46
C ARG A 37 -5.65 18.46 5.06
N LEU A 38 -6.65 17.83 5.67
CA LEU A 38 -6.51 16.50 6.26
C LEU A 38 -6.44 15.40 5.21
N VAL A 39 -7.08 15.59 4.05
CA VAL A 39 -6.96 14.69 2.90
C VAL A 39 -5.55 14.73 2.32
N GLU A 40 -4.98 15.92 2.16
CA GLU A 40 -3.61 16.09 1.65
C GLU A 40 -2.56 15.53 2.62
N GLU A 41 -2.73 15.79 3.92
CA GLU A 41 -1.86 15.20 4.95
C GLU A 41 -1.90 13.67 4.91
N ARG A 42 -3.11 13.10 4.82
CA ARG A 42 -3.27 11.65 4.65
C ARG A 42 -2.62 11.13 3.38
N ARG A 43 -2.69 11.88 2.27
CA ARG A 43 -2.04 11.50 1.01
C ARG A 43 -0.54 11.34 1.22
N LYS A 44 0.10 12.33 1.87
CA LYS A 44 1.54 12.29 2.21
C LYS A 44 1.89 11.11 3.12
N MET A 45 1.10 10.88 4.18
CA MET A 45 1.32 9.74 5.08
C MET A 45 1.22 8.39 4.35
N LEU A 46 0.25 8.24 3.43
CA LEU A 46 0.10 7.01 2.65
C LEU A 46 1.23 6.81 1.65
N GLU A 47 1.76 7.89 1.08
CA GLU A 47 2.91 7.86 0.18
C GLU A 47 4.18 7.38 0.92
N VAL A 48 4.48 7.97 2.07
CA VAL A 48 5.58 7.54 2.95
C VAL A 48 5.41 6.08 3.35
N TYR A 49 4.21 5.71 3.83
CA TYR A 49 3.90 4.33 4.20
C TYR A 49 4.16 3.33 3.06
N LEU A 50 3.75 3.65 1.82
CA LEU A 50 3.99 2.76 0.68
C LEU A 50 5.47 2.55 0.40
N ILE A 51 6.27 3.62 0.45
CA ILE A 51 7.71 3.58 0.22
C ILE A 51 8.37 2.67 1.28
N GLU A 52 8.05 2.91 2.56
CA GLU A 52 8.57 2.11 3.67
C GLU A 52 8.14 0.65 3.60
N LEU A 53 6.88 0.39 3.25
CA LEU A 53 6.34 -0.96 3.12
C LEU A 53 7.09 -1.76 2.06
N VAL A 54 7.28 -1.18 0.87
CA VAL A 54 8.02 -1.80 -0.22
C VAL A 54 9.48 -2.04 0.18
N ASN A 55 10.13 -1.05 0.78
CA ASN A 55 11.52 -1.15 1.23
C ASN A 55 11.73 -2.16 2.36
N THR A 56 10.70 -2.38 3.19
CA THR A 56 10.75 -3.39 4.25
C THR A 56 10.55 -4.78 3.67
N CYS A 57 9.50 -4.98 2.86
CA CYS A 57 9.21 -6.29 2.29
C CYS A 57 10.30 -6.75 1.32
N ARG A 58 10.96 -5.86 0.56
CA ARG A 58 12.05 -6.24 -0.36
C ARG A 58 13.30 -6.79 0.34
N ARG A 59 13.42 -6.66 1.67
CA ARG A 59 14.54 -7.27 2.43
C ARG A 59 14.39 -8.78 2.55
N ASP A 60 13.16 -9.28 2.47
CA ASP A 60 12.88 -10.72 2.50
C ASP A 60 13.22 -11.38 1.16
N LEU A 61 13.97 -12.48 1.18
CA LEU A 61 14.45 -13.17 -0.02
C LEU A 61 13.32 -13.71 -0.92
N SER A 62 12.14 -13.99 -0.34
CA SER A 62 10.97 -14.50 -1.08
C SER A 62 10.12 -13.38 -1.68
N CYS A 63 10.43 -12.12 -1.39
CA CYS A 63 9.74 -10.99 -1.97
C CYS A 63 10.07 -10.88 -3.47
N PRO A 64 9.07 -10.75 -4.36
CA PRO A 64 9.30 -10.53 -5.80
C PRO A 64 10.14 -9.29 -6.12
N LEU A 65 10.28 -8.38 -5.16
CA LEU A 65 11.03 -7.13 -5.27
C LEU A 65 12.47 -7.23 -4.72
N HIS A 66 12.88 -8.37 -4.15
CA HIS A 66 14.17 -8.51 -3.46
C HIS A 66 15.39 -8.42 -4.38
N ARG A 67 15.29 -8.98 -5.60
CA ARG A 67 16.40 -9.09 -6.56
C ARG A 67 15.99 -8.69 -7.97
N SER A 68 15.37 -7.51 -8.14
CA SER A 68 15.21 -6.94 -9.48
C SER A 68 16.56 -6.42 -10.01
N ILE A 69 17.57 -7.29 -10.12
CA ILE A 69 18.91 -7.00 -10.64
C ILE A 69 18.84 -6.67 -12.14
N GLN A 70 17.85 -7.23 -12.85
CA GLN A 70 17.55 -6.95 -14.26
C GLN A 70 16.48 -5.86 -14.47
N GLY A 71 16.20 -5.07 -13.43
CA GLY A 71 15.24 -3.96 -13.50
C GLY A 71 13.85 -4.33 -12.99
N LEU A 72 13.25 -3.39 -12.27
CA LEU A 72 11.88 -3.51 -11.76
C LEU A 72 10.89 -3.36 -12.92
N CYS A 73 10.04 -4.36 -13.13
CA CYS A 73 8.97 -4.31 -14.13
C CYS A 73 7.59 -4.41 -13.48
N LYS A 74 6.55 -4.08 -14.26
CA LYS A 74 5.15 -4.04 -13.79
C LYS A 74 4.66 -5.39 -13.25
N GLN A 75 5.13 -6.50 -13.81
CA GLN A 75 4.75 -7.84 -13.38
C GLN A 75 5.20 -8.13 -11.94
N HIS A 76 6.42 -7.74 -11.57
CA HIS A 76 6.92 -7.87 -10.20
C HIS A 76 6.03 -7.11 -9.19
N MET A 77 5.50 -5.94 -9.56
CA MET A 77 4.56 -5.20 -8.71
C MET A 77 3.21 -5.92 -8.56
N TRP A 78 2.73 -6.60 -9.62
CA TRP A 78 1.49 -7.38 -9.59
C TRP A 78 1.58 -8.67 -8.78
N GLU A 79 2.75 -9.30 -8.78
CA GLU A 79 3.08 -10.47 -7.96
C GLU A 79 3.32 -10.08 -6.49
N PHE A 80 3.90 -8.90 -6.28
CA PHE A 80 4.10 -8.35 -4.95
C PHE A 80 2.77 -8.18 -4.21
N ALA A 81 1.79 -7.50 -4.84
CA ALA A 81 0.45 -7.34 -4.29
C ALA A 81 -0.64 -7.17 -5.36
N PRO A 82 -1.85 -7.74 -5.18
CA PRO A 82 -3.01 -7.46 -6.02
C PRO A 82 -3.36 -5.97 -6.11
N PHE A 83 -3.00 -5.18 -5.08
CA PHE A 83 -3.16 -3.73 -5.03
C PHE A 83 -2.63 -3.01 -6.28
N PHE A 84 -1.55 -3.50 -6.90
CA PHE A 84 -0.90 -2.84 -8.05
C PHE A 84 -1.47 -3.26 -9.42
N ARG A 85 -2.44 -4.18 -9.48
CA ARG A 85 -3.02 -4.65 -10.76
C ARG A 85 -3.92 -3.58 -11.39
N LYS A 86 -3.88 -3.45 -12.72
CA LYS A 86 -4.80 -2.58 -13.49
C LYS A 86 -6.26 -2.97 -13.17
N GLY A 87 -7.17 -1.99 -13.14
CA GLY A 87 -8.56 -2.18 -12.71
C GLY A 87 -8.82 -2.04 -11.20
N CYS A 88 -7.80 -2.19 -10.34
CA CYS A 88 -7.96 -1.92 -8.90
C CYS A 88 -8.05 -0.42 -8.55
N PHE A 89 -7.61 0.44 -9.46
CA PHE A 89 -7.65 1.90 -9.35
C PHE A 89 -8.73 2.54 -10.22
N GLU A 90 -9.41 1.77 -11.08
CA GLU A 90 -10.45 2.28 -11.97
C GLU A 90 -11.78 2.35 -11.21
N THR A 91 -12.08 3.58 -10.77
CA THR A 91 -13.39 4.13 -10.40
C THR A 91 -14.49 3.14 -10.01
N SER A 92 -14.70 2.95 -8.71
CA SER A 92 -16.07 2.81 -8.21
C SER A 92 -16.78 4.15 -8.47
N LYS A 93 -17.47 4.24 -9.62
CA LYS A 93 -18.31 5.36 -10.07
C LYS A 93 -19.55 5.62 -9.20
N HIS A 94 -19.61 5.11 -7.97
CA HIS A 94 -20.69 5.37 -7.03
C HIS A 94 -20.08 5.78 -5.69
N SER A 95 -20.21 7.06 -5.39
CA SER A 95 -19.94 7.68 -4.10
C SER A 95 -21.10 8.64 -3.84
N THR A 96 -22.24 8.07 -3.50
CA THR A 96 -23.38 8.74 -2.85
C THR A 96 -23.96 7.76 -1.86
N GLY A 97 -24.18 8.24 -0.64
CA GLY A 97 -24.52 7.48 0.56
C GLY A 97 -23.71 8.01 1.74
#